data_AF-Q2JF32-F1
#
_entry.id   AF-Q2JF32-F1
#
_cell.length_a   1.000
_cell.length_b   1.000
_cell.length_c   1.000
_cell.angle_alpha   90.00
_cell.angle_beta   90.00
_cell.angle_gamma   90.00
#
_symmetry.space_group_name_H-M   'P 1'
#
loop_
_entity.id
_entity.type
_entity.pdbx_description
1 polymer ?
#
loop_
_entity_poly.entity_id
_entity_poly.type
_entity_poly.pdbx_seq_one_letter_code
_entity_poly.pdbx_strand_id
1 'polypeptide(L)'
;MTDHPDSERSEVRDSFAELAAVAAGMDAGTDLEARPGTGPGTGPGTAPTWQGDHAVEVGDAAEPTLAPLLLHSLSDLREIWVPLLETSGARSIAEIGSESGVTTSLLVDLLRRGGGGRLVVIDPEPGVSPASGGGLDVHVIRGHSPQALDGHAPTDAYLIDGDHNYATVHGELTEIDRAVTLFGRSYFPLVILHDVGWPAGRRDQYYNPDRIPEGARQPHSWDVGVEIDNRETVPGGFRGMGAFAWALTEGGPRNGVRTAVEDFVADHPDLRFFTVAPIFGLGVVIDRRAPWARRVADLLIPWVSNRLLSRLERNRIDLYLHVLRLQDTAAAVARARQREWARLDDERSRLAAIELEHLHRIAQLEQEVAELRRREQEREERWAQSHWAAADVDEPKLMQVARIANSVLRSRLSTTGQDRLARVQTRIADAGAGRGALPALRRRSATPVPPPPAAAPPGMRRPPSERTSDGQQTGW
;
A
#
# COMPACT_ATOMS: atom_id res chain seq x y z
N MET A 1 30.60 -19.71 2.47
CA MET A 1 31.62 -19.28 3.43
C MET A 1 30.85 -18.80 4.64
N THR A 2 30.87 -19.56 5.72
CA THR A 2 29.99 -19.39 6.89
C THR A 2 30.40 -18.15 7.68
N ASP A 3 29.47 -17.21 7.86
CA ASP A 3 29.63 -16.06 8.74
C ASP A 3 29.78 -16.55 10.18
N HIS A 4 30.85 -16.10 10.85
CA HIS A 4 31.11 -16.41 12.24
C HIS A 4 30.58 -15.27 13.13
N PRO A 5 29.88 -15.56 14.24
CA PRO A 5 29.43 -14.57 15.23
C PRO A 5 30.58 -13.86 15.99
N ASP A 6 31.82 -14.06 15.54
CA ASP A 6 33.02 -13.39 16.04
C ASP A 6 33.34 -12.08 15.29
N SER A 7 32.79 -11.83 14.08
CA SER A 7 33.00 -10.55 13.38
C SER A 7 32.35 -9.38 14.14
N GLU A 8 31.08 -9.52 14.54
CA GLU A 8 30.38 -8.54 15.37
C GLU A 8 30.99 -8.37 16.77
N ARG A 9 31.66 -9.41 17.31
CA ARG A 9 32.41 -9.31 18.58
C ARG A 9 33.73 -8.56 18.41
N SER A 10 34.37 -8.66 17.25
CA SER A 10 35.56 -7.89 16.88
C SER A 10 35.20 -6.43 16.67
N GLU A 11 34.23 -6.13 15.79
CA GLU A 11 33.83 -4.76 15.45
C GLU A 11 33.39 -3.93 16.66
N VAL A 12 32.69 -4.56 17.61
CA VAL A 12 32.29 -3.92 18.88
C VAL A 12 33.51 -3.60 19.75
N ARG A 13 34.47 -4.53 19.86
CA ARG A 13 35.69 -4.31 20.63
C ARG A 13 36.58 -3.26 19.99
N ASP A 14 36.66 -3.26 18.67
CA ASP A 14 37.46 -2.32 17.89
C ASP A 14 36.87 -0.91 18.01
N SER A 15 35.55 -0.74 17.93
CA SER A 15 34.89 0.55 18.14
C SER A 15 35.09 1.11 19.57
N PHE A 16 34.97 0.28 20.61
CA PHE A 16 35.22 0.72 21.99
C PHE A 16 36.71 0.99 22.26
N ALA A 17 37.60 0.19 21.68
CA ALA A 17 39.05 0.42 21.75
C ALA A 17 39.46 1.68 20.98
N GLU A 18 38.80 1.98 19.86
CA GLU A 18 39.00 3.21 19.10
C GLU A 18 38.48 4.43 19.84
N LEU A 19 37.27 4.37 20.43
CA LEU A 19 36.77 5.40 21.34
C LEU A 19 37.74 5.65 22.50
N ALA A 20 38.23 4.57 23.11
CA ALA A 20 39.22 4.65 24.18
C ALA A 20 40.57 5.21 23.68
N ALA A 21 40.99 4.90 22.46
CA ALA A 21 42.22 5.43 21.87
C ALA A 21 42.11 6.91 21.51
N VAL A 22 40.93 7.39 21.10
CA VAL A 22 40.63 8.82 20.95
C VAL A 22 40.68 9.50 22.31
N ALA A 23 40.15 8.87 23.36
CA ALA A 23 40.19 9.39 24.73
C ALA A 23 41.61 9.39 25.35
N ALA A 24 42.47 8.44 24.96
CA ALA A 24 43.81 8.23 25.52
C ALA A 24 44.93 9.06 24.86
N GLY A 25 44.67 9.77 23.77
CA GLY A 25 45.66 10.54 23.00
C GLY A 25 46.16 11.85 23.65
N MET A 26 46.22 11.96 24.98
CA MET A 26 46.86 13.09 25.67
C MET A 26 48.13 12.63 26.39
N ASP A 27 49.21 13.35 26.11
CA ASP A 27 50.54 13.15 26.64
C ASP A 27 50.65 13.47 28.14
N ALA A 28 51.71 12.93 28.72
CA ALA A 28 52.04 12.72 30.11
C ALA A 28 51.88 13.91 31.09
N GLY A 29 51.52 13.53 32.32
CA GLY A 29 51.95 14.25 33.53
C GLY A 29 50.81 14.70 34.43
N THR A 30 50.42 13.87 35.39
CA THR A 30 50.63 14.12 36.84
C THR A 30 49.91 13.05 37.65
N ASP A 31 50.67 12.43 38.54
CA ASP A 31 50.24 11.44 39.50
C ASP A 31 49.09 11.94 40.38
N LEU A 32 48.10 11.09 40.63
CA LEU A 32 47.34 11.15 41.87
C LEU A 32 47.11 9.76 42.44
N GLU A 33 47.77 9.56 43.57
CA GLU A 33 47.77 8.38 44.42
C GLU A 33 46.36 7.94 44.83
N ALA A 34 46.10 6.64 44.67
CA ALA A 34 44.97 5.98 45.28
C ALA A 34 45.26 5.71 46.77
N ARG A 35 44.39 6.17 47.67
CA ARG A 35 44.28 5.63 49.03
C ARG A 35 42.81 5.33 49.39
N PRO A 36 42.53 4.19 50.05
CA PRO A 36 41.19 3.76 50.39
C PRO A 36 40.78 4.20 51.82
N GLY A 37 39.47 4.39 52.04
CA GLY A 37 38.88 4.56 53.37
C GLY A 37 37.35 4.48 53.28
N THR A 38 36.75 3.34 53.66
CA THR A 38 36.05 3.10 54.95
C THR A 38 34.77 3.92 55.16
N GLY A 39 33.61 3.24 55.12
CA GLY A 39 32.39 3.67 55.83
C GLY A 39 32.56 3.55 57.37
N PRO A 40 31.51 3.68 58.22
CA PRO A 40 30.06 3.57 57.97
C PRO A 40 29.20 4.66 58.66
N GLY A 41 27.87 4.58 58.52
CA GLY A 41 26.94 5.37 59.35
C GLY A 41 25.45 5.16 59.03
N THR A 42 24.80 4.29 59.80
CA THR A 42 23.35 4.00 59.82
C THR A 42 22.56 5.05 60.62
N GLY A 43 21.34 5.39 60.16
CA GLY A 43 20.29 6.07 60.93
C GLY A 43 18.88 5.77 60.37
N PRO A 44 17.80 5.73 61.18
CA PRO A 44 16.61 4.92 60.90
C PRO A 44 15.34 5.71 60.52
N GLY A 45 14.34 4.99 59.96
CA GLY A 45 12.96 5.44 59.73
C GLY A 45 12.76 5.99 58.31
N THR A 46 11.77 5.58 57.52
CA THR A 46 10.42 5.11 57.78
C THR A 46 9.95 4.28 56.57
N ALA A 47 9.23 3.19 56.81
CA ALA A 47 8.61 2.39 55.75
C ALA A 47 7.28 3.03 55.30
N PRO A 48 7.04 3.22 53.99
CA PRO A 48 5.69 3.40 53.48
C PRO A 48 5.11 2.02 53.12
N THR A 49 3.94 1.80 53.70
CA THR A 49 2.98 0.73 53.45
C THR A 49 2.64 0.57 51.97
N TRP A 50 2.73 -0.67 51.48
CA TRP A 50 2.12 -1.09 50.23
C TRP A 50 0.60 -1.22 50.43
N GLN A 51 -0.16 -0.30 49.85
CA GLN A 51 -1.58 -0.46 49.58
C GLN A 51 -1.80 -0.34 48.07
N GLY A 52 -2.49 -1.33 47.53
CA GLY A 52 -2.60 -1.59 46.11
C GLY A 52 -3.60 -0.72 45.35
N ASP A 53 -3.90 -1.24 44.16
CA ASP A 53 -4.85 -0.75 43.16
C ASP A 53 -4.43 0.47 42.34
N HIS A 54 -3.49 0.22 41.41
CA HIS A 54 -3.58 0.82 40.08
C HIS A 54 -3.45 -0.30 39.04
N ALA A 55 -4.52 -1.09 38.90
CA ALA A 55 -4.86 -1.59 37.58
C ALA A 55 -5.11 -0.35 36.72
N VAL A 56 -4.11 0.03 35.92
CA VAL A 56 -4.28 1.06 34.89
C VAL A 56 -5.36 0.51 33.97
N GLU A 57 -6.54 1.11 34.03
CA GLU A 57 -7.60 0.87 33.08
C GLU A 57 -7.00 0.98 31.68
N VAL A 58 -7.09 -0.12 30.92
CA VAL A 58 -6.79 -0.15 29.50
C VAL A 58 -7.92 0.64 28.82
N GLY A 59 -7.80 1.96 28.93
CA GLY A 59 -8.77 2.96 28.54
C GLY A 59 -8.08 4.11 27.84
N ASP A 60 -7.07 3.79 27.02
CA ASP A 60 -6.64 4.65 25.92
C ASP A 60 -6.28 3.69 24.78
N ALA A 61 -7.29 3.36 23.96
CA ALA A 61 -7.00 2.95 22.61
C ALA A 61 -6.32 4.16 21.97
N ALA A 62 -4.99 4.18 22.03
CA ALA A 62 -4.15 5.22 21.46
C ALA A 62 -4.77 5.62 20.13
N GLU A 63 -5.12 6.91 19.99
CA GLU A 63 -5.56 7.45 18.71
C GLU A 63 -4.63 6.89 17.63
N PRO A 64 -5.16 6.34 16.53
CA PRO A 64 -4.32 5.76 15.50
C PRO A 64 -3.32 6.83 15.09
N THR A 65 -2.05 6.61 15.41
CA THR A 65 -1.01 7.58 15.16
C THR A 65 -0.96 7.74 13.65
N LEU A 66 -1.45 8.87 13.13
CA LEU A 66 -1.42 9.23 11.70
C LEU A 66 0.01 9.45 11.18
N ALA A 67 1.03 9.15 11.99
CA ALA A 67 2.42 9.28 11.64
C ALA A 67 2.81 8.19 10.60
N PRO A 68 3.62 8.55 9.60
CA PRO A 68 4.22 7.57 8.71
C PRO A 68 4.95 6.47 9.50
N LEU A 69 4.70 5.21 9.17
CA LEU A 69 5.34 4.07 9.85
C LEU A 69 6.81 3.90 9.45
N LEU A 70 7.24 4.51 8.34
CA LEU A 70 8.60 4.43 7.83
C LEU A 70 9.41 5.62 8.35
N LEU A 71 10.24 5.36 9.36
CA LEU A 71 11.34 6.24 9.74
C LEU A 71 12.50 6.05 8.75
N HIS A 72 13.00 7.14 8.20
CA HIS A 72 13.97 7.13 7.10
C HIS A 72 14.73 8.43 6.90
N SER A 73 14.53 9.44 7.75
CA SER A 73 15.16 10.75 7.56
C SER A 73 16.23 10.97 8.62
N LEU A 74 17.29 11.70 8.28
CA LEU A 74 18.24 12.22 9.27
C LEU A 74 17.55 12.99 10.40
N SER A 75 16.41 13.64 10.16
CA SER A 75 15.62 14.34 11.17
C SER A 75 15.04 13.44 12.28
N ASP A 76 14.87 12.13 12.02
CA ASP A 76 14.43 11.13 12.98
C ASP A 76 15.55 10.76 13.99
N LEU A 77 16.79 11.15 13.70
CA LEU A 77 17.98 10.89 14.51
C LEU A 77 18.52 12.15 15.21
N ARG A 78 17.72 13.22 15.29
CA ARG A 78 18.11 14.54 15.84
C ARG A 78 18.61 14.48 17.28
N GLU A 79 18.09 13.58 18.10
CA GLU A 79 18.52 13.36 19.47
C GLU A 79 19.99 12.90 19.56
N ILE A 80 20.54 12.39 18.46
CA ILE A 80 21.95 12.00 18.36
C ILE A 80 22.76 13.13 17.75
N TRP A 81 22.42 13.64 16.56
CA TRP A 81 23.30 14.56 15.84
C TRP A 81 23.27 16.01 16.33
N VAL A 82 22.15 16.50 16.90
CA VAL A 82 22.07 17.87 17.42
C VAL A 82 23.11 18.09 18.54
N PRO A 83 23.21 17.22 19.58
CA PRO A 83 24.26 17.33 20.59
C PRO A 83 25.69 17.33 20.04
N LEU A 84 25.95 16.62 18.93
CA LEU A 84 27.30 16.59 18.32
C LEU A 84 27.64 17.95 17.70
N LEU A 85 26.70 18.57 16.99
CA LEU A 85 26.86 19.90 16.42
C LEU A 85 27.10 20.94 17.52
N GLU A 86 26.28 20.93 18.57
CA GLU A 86 26.43 21.84 19.71
C GLU A 86 27.79 21.67 20.41
N THR A 87 28.21 20.42 20.63
CA THR A 87 29.47 20.10 21.32
C THR A 87 30.72 20.41 20.50
N SER A 88 30.62 20.28 19.17
CA SER A 88 31.66 20.71 18.24
C SER A 88 31.79 22.24 18.18
N GLY A 89 30.74 22.97 18.60
CA GLY A 89 30.65 24.41 18.47
C GLY A 89 30.51 24.86 17.02
N ALA A 90 29.94 24.02 16.14
CA ALA A 90 29.79 24.33 14.73
C ALA A 90 28.91 25.58 14.53
N ARG A 91 29.43 26.55 13.79
CA ARG A 91 28.71 27.80 13.45
C ARG A 91 28.56 27.99 11.95
N SER A 92 29.33 27.26 11.16
CA SER A 92 29.16 27.11 9.73
C SER A 92 28.78 25.66 9.45
N ILE A 93 27.59 25.40 8.90
CA ILE A 93 27.08 24.05 8.63
C ILE A 93 26.69 23.95 7.15
N ALA A 94 27.06 22.84 6.51
CA ALA A 94 26.56 22.46 5.20
C ALA A 94 25.58 21.29 5.34
N GLU A 95 24.43 21.39 4.69
CA GLU A 95 23.45 20.33 4.53
C GLU A 95 23.45 19.91 3.06
N ILE A 96 23.59 18.61 2.79
CA ILE A 96 23.56 18.02 1.45
C ILE A 96 22.40 17.03 1.42
N GLY A 97 21.43 17.26 0.54
CA GLY A 97 20.16 16.53 0.53
C GLY A 97 19.19 17.09 1.57
N SER A 98 18.52 18.19 1.22
CA SER A 98 17.54 18.86 2.09
C SER A 98 16.14 18.27 1.98
N GLU A 99 15.82 17.66 0.84
CA GLU A 99 14.52 17.05 0.52
C GLU A 99 13.32 17.93 0.95
N SER A 100 12.59 17.51 2.00
CA SER A 100 11.41 18.19 2.54
C SER A 100 11.72 19.50 3.29
N GLY A 101 12.99 19.73 3.66
CA GLY A 101 13.44 20.89 4.43
C GLY A 101 13.19 20.79 5.94
N VAL A 102 12.82 19.61 6.46
CA VAL A 102 12.66 19.39 7.92
C VAL A 102 14.01 19.56 8.63
N THR A 103 15.06 18.89 8.16
CA THR A 103 16.42 19.02 8.70
C THR A 103 16.93 20.45 8.54
N THR A 104 16.74 21.07 7.37
CA THR A 104 17.04 22.48 7.13
C THR A 104 16.43 23.41 8.17
N SER A 105 15.15 23.21 8.51
CA SER A 105 14.45 24.03 9.51
C SER A 105 15.04 23.85 10.91
N LEU A 106 15.40 22.61 11.28
CA LEU A 106 16.09 22.32 12.55
C LEU A 106 17.46 23.00 12.63
N LEU A 107 18.22 23.00 11.53
CA LEU A 107 19.53 23.66 11.45
C LEU A 107 19.42 25.19 11.56
N VAL A 108 18.42 25.79 10.92
CA VAL A 108 18.14 27.23 11.05
C VAL A 108 17.87 27.61 12.50
N ASP A 109 17.02 26.84 13.19
CA ASP A 109 16.68 27.08 14.60
C ASP A 109 17.88 26.85 15.52
N LEU A 110 18.67 25.81 15.26
CA LEU A 110 19.91 25.53 15.99
C LEU A 110 20.91 26.69 15.90
N LEU A 111 21.23 27.13 14.68
CA LEU A 111 22.20 28.21 14.46
C LEU A 111 21.70 29.54 15.03
N ARG A 112 20.41 29.87 14.89
CA ARG A 112 19.84 31.09 15.48
C ARG A 112 19.92 31.07 17.01
N ARG A 113 19.58 29.95 17.65
CA ARG A 113 19.72 29.79 19.11
C ARG A 113 21.17 29.88 19.57
N GLY A 114 22.11 29.43 18.74
CA GLY A 114 23.55 29.60 18.95
C GLY A 114 24.06 31.04 18.77
N GLY A 115 23.22 31.99 18.37
CA GLY A 115 23.59 33.39 18.12
C GLY A 115 23.97 33.69 16.67
N GLY A 116 23.48 32.90 15.71
CA GLY A 116 23.72 33.08 14.27
C GLY A 116 24.77 32.12 13.69
N GLY A 117 25.22 32.36 12.46
CA GLY A 117 26.20 31.50 11.80
C GLY A 117 26.05 31.51 10.29
N ARG A 118 26.57 30.47 9.63
CA ARG A 118 26.44 30.22 8.21
C ARG A 118 25.76 28.87 7.98
N LEU A 119 24.77 28.83 7.12
CA LEU A 119 24.13 27.61 6.63
C LEU A 119 24.30 27.55 5.11
N VAL A 120 24.86 26.46 4.61
CA VAL A 120 24.91 26.15 3.18
C VAL A 120 23.97 24.98 2.94
N VAL A 121 22.98 25.14 2.06
CA VAL A 121 22.05 24.07 1.70
C VAL A 121 22.34 23.68 0.25
N ILE A 122 22.69 22.42 0.02
CA ILE A 122 23.01 21.87 -1.30
C ILE A 122 21.96 20.82 -1.63
N ASP A 123 21.14 21.13 -2.64
CA ASP A 123 20.09 20.24 -3.10
C ASP A 123 19.66 20.67 -4.51
N PRO A 124 19.45 19.77 -5.48
CA PRO A 124 18.90 20.15 -6.79
C PRO A 124 17.52 20.82 -6.71
N GLU A 125 16.66 20.36 -5.80
CA GLU A 125 15.28 20.80 -5.62
C GLU A 125 14.92 20.91 -4.12
N PRO A 126 15.49 21.89 -3.40
CA PRO A 126 15.26 22.04 -1.97
C PRO A 126 13.80 22.38 -1.66
N GLY A 127 13.17 21.58 -0.79
CA GLY A 127 11.78 21.77 -0.36
C GLY A 127 11.55 23.05 0.45
N VAL A 128 12.58 23.54 1.12
CA VAL A 128 12.59 24.84 1.80
C VAL A 128 13.83 25.63 1.39
N SER A 129 13.64 26.92 1.10
CA SER A 129 14.74 27.85 0.87
C SER A 129 14.76 28.88 2.00
N PRO A 130 15.50 28.63 3.09
CA PRO A 130 15.57 29.57 4.20
C PRO A 130 16.24 30.89 3.76
N ALA A 131 15.85 31.97 4.41
CA ALA A 131 16.42 33.29 4.17
C ALA A 131 17.45 33.67 5.24
N SER A 132 18.48 34.40 4.83
CA SER A 132 19.41 35.07 5.74
C SER A 132 18.68 36.08 6.65
N GLY A 133 19.22 36.29 7.85
CA GLY A 133 18.68 37.24 8.83
C GLY A 133 18.84 36.74 10.27
N GLY A 134 18.77 37.67 11.24
CA GLY A 134 18.90 37.33 12.66
C GLY A 134 20.27 36.75 13.03
N GLY A 135 21.34 37.20 12.36
CA GLY A 135 22.70 36.69 12.54
C GLY A 135 23.02 35.41 11.77
N LEU A 136 22.04 34.84 11.04
CA LEU A 136 22.24 33.68 10.18
C LEU A 136 22.46 34.13 8.73
N ASP A 137 23.57 33.72 8.13
CA ASP A 137 23.85 33.80 6.71
C ASP A 137 23.49 32.48 6.03
N VAL A 138 22.62 32.50 5.02
CA VAL A 138 22.15 31.32 4.32
C VAL A 138 22.56 31.38 2.86
N HIS A 139 23.12 30.29 2.36
CA HIS A 139 23.43 30.10 0.95
C HIS A 139 22.80 28.81 0.43
N VAL A 140 21.81 28.92 -0.47
CA VAL A 140 21.15 27.77 -1.09
C VAL A 140 21.75 27.55 -2.48
N ILE A 141 22.38 26.39 -2.68
CA ILE A 141 22.98 25.96 -3.93
C ILE A 141 22.05 24.93 -4.57
N ARG A 142 21.39 25.34 -5.66
CA ARG A 142 20.55 24.45 -6.46
C ARG A 142 21.40 23.63 -7.41
N GLY A 143 21.90 22.50 -6.91
CA GLY A 143 22.81 21.66 -7.65
C GLY A 143 23.02 20.33 -6.95
N HIS A 144 23.57 19.38 -7.69
CA HIS A 144 23.89 18.08 -7.13
C HIS A 144 25.31 18.05 -6.59
N SER A 145 25.50 17.38 -5.47
CA SER A 145 26.79 16.96 -4.98
C SER A 145 27.36 15.80 -5.82
N PRO A 146 28.70 15.61 -5.82
CA PRO A 146 29.71 16.45 -5.18
C PRO A 146 30.02 17.77 -5.92
N GLN A 147 29.58 17.94 -7.17
CA GLN A 147 29.99 19.10 -8.00
C GLN A 147 29.58 20.45 -7.39
N ALA A 148 28.45 20.49 -6.69
CA ALA A 148 27.99 21.68 -5.98
C ALA A 148 28.87 22.10 -4.79
N LEU A 149 29.82 21.26 -4.35
CA LEU A 149 30.80 21.61 -3.31
C LEU A 149 32.03 22.34 -3.87
N ASP A 150 32.28 22.26 -5.18
CA ASP A 150 33.50 22.79 -5.80
C ASP A 150 33.66 24.30 -5.54
N GLY A 151 34.87 24.70 -5.12
CA GLY A 151 35.22 26.10 -4.86
C GLY A 151 34.62 26.71 -3.59
N HIS A 152 33.84 25.97 -2.79
CA HIS A 152 33.25 26.50 -1.57
C HIS A 152 34.17 26.34 -0.34
N ALA A 153 34.22 27.38 0.50
CA ALA A 153 34.97 27.33 1.75
C ALA A 153 34.40 26.25 2.68
N PRO A 154 35.27 25.41 3.30
CA PRO A 154 34.84 24.31 4.16
C PRO A 154 34.05 24.81 5.37
N THR A 155 32.94 24.15 5.69
CA THR A 155 32.13 24.44 6.88
C THR A 155 32.68 23.71 8.10
N ASP A 156 32.21 24.05 9.31
CA ASP A 156 32.62 23.37 10.55
C ASP A 156 32.04 21.97 10.66
N ALA A 157 30.84 21.79 10.11
CA ALA A 157 30.17 20.51 10.02
C ALA A 157 29.42 20.32 8.69
N TYR A 158 29.28 19.06 8.28
CA TYR A 158 28.52 18.61 7.12
C TYR A 158 27.49 17.56 7.55
N LEU A 159 26.24 17.74 7.13
CA LEU A 159 25.18 16.73 7.21
C LEU A 159 24.92 16.24 5.78
N ILE A 160 25.08 14.94 5.55
CA ILE A 160 25.00 14.30 4.24
C ILE A 160 23.88 13.25 4.25
N ASP A 161 22.81 13.53 3.50
CA ASP A 161 21.62 12.68 3.36
C ASP A 161 21.07 12.83 1.91
N GLY A 162 21.99 12.74 0.94
CA GLY A 162 21.71 12.93 -0.50
C GLY A 162 21.61 11.62 -1.29
N ASP A 163 22.29 11.51 -2.43
CA ASP A 163 22.27 10.26 -3.22
C ASP A 163 23.02 9.13 -2.48
N HIS A 164 22.35 8.01 -2.19
CA HIS A 164 22.92 6.90 -1.41
C HIS A 164 23.75 5.91 -2.24
N ASN A 165 24.81 6.40 -2.88
CA ASN A 165 25.75 5.56 -3.63
C ASN A 165 27.20 5.92 -3.34
N TYR A 166 28.08 4.94 -3.58
CA TYR A 166 29.50 5.07 -3.31
C TYR A 166 30.13 6.27 -4.04
N ALA A 167 29.86 6.41 -5.35
CA ALA A 167 30.54 7.40 -6.17
C ALA A 167 30.22 8.83 -5.74
N THR A 168 28.96 9.11 -5.35
CA THR A 168 28.56 10.41 -4.83
C THR A 168 29.19 10.67 -3.47
N VAL A 169 29.01 9.77 -2.49
CA VAL A 169 29.45 10.00 -1.10
C VAL A 169 30.98 10.08 -1.01
N HIS A 170 31.69 9.21 -1.72
CA HIS A 170 33.15 9.30 -1.78
C HIS A 170 33.60 10.62 -2.42
N GLY A 171 32.91 11.06 -3.48
CA GLY A 171 33.16 12.35 -4.12
C GLY A 171 32.93 13.53 -3.18
N GLU A 172 31.88 13.50 -2.36
CA GLU A 172 31.57 14.55 -1.39
C GLU A 172 32.67 14.68 -0.34
N LEU A 173 33.09 13.56 0.26
CA LEU A 173 34.19 13.53 1.22
C LEU A 173 35.51 14.03 0.59
N THR A 174 35.76 13.66 -0.66
CA THR A 174 36.94 14.10 -1.41
C THR A 174 36.93 15.62 -1.65
N GLU A 175 35.78 16.20 -2.03
CA GLU A 175 35.67 17.65 -2.21
C GLU A 175 35.76 18.42 -0.88
N ILE A 176 35.25 17.85 0.22
CA ILE A 176 35.45 18.40 1.56
C ILE A 176 36.93 18.41 1.94
N ASP A 177 37.66 17.30 1.72
CA ASP A 177 39.10 17.22 2.01
C ASP A 177 39.92 18.20 1.17
N ARG A 178 39.59 18.29 -0.12
CA ARG A 178 40.18 19.26 -1.03
C ARG A 178 39.96 20.68 -0.53
N ALA A 179 38.76 21.01 -0.07
CA ALA A 179 38.45 22.32 0.50
C ALA A 179 39.23 22.57 1.81
N VAL A 180 39.33 21.59 2.70
CA VAL A 180 40.16 21.66 3.92
C VAL A 180 41.60 22.03 3.58
N THR A 181 42.17 21.36 2.59
CA THR A 181 43.54 21.61 2.12
C THR A 181 43.68 22.98 1.47
N LEU A 182 42.80 23.34 0.53
CA LEU A 182 42.84 24.58 -0.22
C LEU A 182 42.72 25.82 0.68
N PHE A 183 41.87 25.75 1.70
CA PHE A 183 41.64 26.84 2.64
C PHE A 183 42.51 26.75 3.91
N GLY A 184 43.43 25.77 3.97
CA GLY A 184 44.41 25.66 5.04
C GLY A 184 43.82 25.41 6.43
N ARG A 185 42.73 24.63 6.54
CA ARG A 185 42.20 24.23 7.85
C ARG A 185 43.10 23.19 8.51
N SER A 186 43.30 23.32 9.83
CA SER A 186 44.19 22.43 10.60
C SER A 186 43.62 21.04 10.86
N TYR A 187 42.32 20.82 10.62
CA TYR A 187 41.63 19.56 10.83
C TYR A 187 40.41 19.46 9.91
N PHE A 188 39.98 18.22 9.65
CA PHE A 188 38.80 17.89 8.87
C PHE A 188 37.51 18.17 9.68
N PRO A 189 36.45 18.69 9.05
CA PRO A 189 35.21 19.05 9.74
C PRO A 189 34.48 17.84 10.31
N LEU A 190 33.52 18.09 11.22
CA LEU A 190 32.61 17.05 11.67
C LEU A 190 31.69 16.66 10.50
N VAL A 191 31.67 15.39 10.11
CA VAL A 191 30.75 14.91 9.07
C VAL A 191 29.77 13.92 9.69
N ILE A 192 28.49 14.12 9.41
CA ILE A 192 27.39 13.28 9.83
C ILE A 192 26.69 12.80 8.56
N LEU A 193 26.61 11.48 8.38
CA LEU A 193 26.01 10.86 7.22
C LEU A 193 24.85 9.97 7.65
N HIS A 194 23.81 9.91 6.83
CA HIS A 194 22.74 8.93 7.00
C HIS A 194 22.97 7.71 6.08
N ASP A 195 22.13 6.68 6.21
CA ASP A 195 22.12 5.51 5.32
C ASP A 195 23.42 4.68 5.26
N VAL A 196 24.22 4.69 6.34
CA VAL A 196 25.42 3.83 6.49
C VAL A 196 25.08 2.39 6.91
N GLY A 197 23.84 2.10 7.25
CA GLY A 197 23.31 0.77 7.57
C GLY A 197 22.59 0.13 6.38
N TRP A 198 21.94 -1.01 6.60
CA TRP A 198 21.16 -1.66 5.54
C TRP A 198 19.95 -0.77 5.15
N PRO A 199 19.60 -0.63 3.85
CA PRO A 199 20.18 -1.33 2.70
C PRO A 199 21.39 -0.62 2.07
N ALA A 200 21.47 0.71 2.16
CA ALA A 200 22.35 1.50 1.31
C ALA A 200 23.82 1.51 1.76
N GLY A 201 24.11 1.10 2.99
CA GLY A 201 25.46 1.07 3.54
C GLY A 201 26.41 0.19 2.71
N ARG A 202 25.93 -0.95 2.21
CA ARG A 202 26.71 -1.89 1.39
C ARG A 202 26.15 -2.08 -0.02
N ARG A 203 25.16 -1.30 -0.44
CA ARG A 203 24.52 -1.42 -1.75
C ARG A 203 24.17 -0.03 -2.28
N ASP A 204 24.62 0.30 -3.48
CA ASP A 204 24.27 1.57 -4.10
C ASP A 204 22.76 1.66 -4.40
N GLN A 205 22.20 2.83 -4.10
CA GLN A 205 20.89 3.29 -4.54
C GLN A 205 21.06 4.42 -5.56
N TYR A 206 20.24 4.45 -6.60
CA TYR A 206 20.33 5.48 -7.64
C TYR A 206 18.98 6.17 -7.89
N TYR A 207 18.96 7.48 -7.71
CA TYR A 207 17.88 8.35 -8.23
C TYR A 207 18.12 8.75 -9.69
N ASN A 208 19.38 8.99 -10.07
CA ASN A 208 19.77 9.33 -11.43
C ASN A 208 21.14 8.70 -11.80
N PRO A 209 21.18 7.42 -12.17
CA PRO A 209 22.42 6.69 -12.43
C PRO A 209 23.20 7.20 -13.64
N ASP A 210 22.60 7.99 -14.53
CA ASP A 210 23.26 8.53 -15.72
C ASP A 210 24.19 9.70 -15.42
N ARG A 211 24.09 10.29 -14.22
CA ARG A 211 25.04 11.28 -13.73
C ARG A 211 26.38 10.67 -13.31
N ILE A 212 26.42 9.37 -13.07
CA ILE A 212 27.61 8.64 -12.65
C ILE A 212 28.22 7.96 -13.88
N PRO A 213 29.54 8.13 -14.14
CA PRO A 213 30.20 7.43 -15.23
C PRO A 213 29.95 5.92 -15.19
N GLU A 214 29.73 5.30 -16.35
CA GLU A 214 29.33 3.88 -16.42
C GLU A 214 30.29 2.93 -15.69
N GLY A 215 31.60 3.19 -15.74
CA GLY A 215 32.60 2.39 -15.03
C GLY A 215 32.68 2.64 -13.52
N ALA A 216 31.95 3.62 -13.00
CA ALA A 216 31.89 4.00 -11.59
C ALA A 216 30.52 3.69 -10.94
N ARG A 217 29.55 3.17 -11.70
CA ARG A 217 28.26 2.71 -11.20
C ARG A 217 28.17 1.19 -11.20
N GLN A 218 27.45 0.64 -10.24
CA GLN A 218 27.11 -0.77 -10.16
C GLN A 218 26.01 -1.12 -11.18
N PRO A 219 25.96 -2.37 -11.67
CA PRO A 219 24.78 -2.88 -12.36
C PRO A 219 23.55 -2.69 -11.47
N HIS A 220 22.46 -2.16 -12.02
CA HIS A 220 21.27 -1.79 -11.24
C HIS A 220 19.97 -2.07 -11.97
N SER A 221 18.86 -2.03 -11.24
CA SER A 221 17.51 -2.15 -11.79
C SER A 221 16.49 -1.34 -11.00
N TRP A 222 15.48 -0.83 -11.69
CA TRP A 222 14.32 -0.10 -11.14
C TRP A 222 13.20 -1.04 -10.68
N ASP A 223 13.20 -2.28 -11.17
CA ASP A 223 12.09 -3.24 -11.05
C ASP A 223 12.34 -4.32 -9.99
N VAL A 224 13.32 -4.10 -9.12
CA VAL A 224 13.77 -5.07 -8.11
C VAL A 224 13.62 -4.50 -6.71
N GLY A 225 13.48 -5.39 -5.74
CA GLY A 225 13.67 -5.04 -4.33
C GLY A 225 14.76 -5.86 -3.67
N VAL A 226 14.97 -5.55 -2.40
CA VAL A 226 16.00 -6.16 -1.56
C VAL A 226 15.41 -6.64 -0.24
N GLU A 227 16.06 -7.65 0.34
CA GLU A 227 15.76 -8.17 1.68
C GLU A 227 17.05 -8.23 2.49
N ILE A 228 16.92 -8.09 3.82
CA ILE A 228 18.03 -8.26 4.73
C ILE A 228 18.52 -9.71 4.68
N ASP A 229 19.83 -9.92 4.85
CA ASP A 229 20.55 -11.20 4.71
C ASP A 229 20.51 -11.83 3.29
N ASN A 230 19.96 -11.13 2.29
CA ASN A 230 20.03 -11.54 0.90
C ASN A 230 20.87 -10.57 0.08
N ARG A 231 22.02 -11.05 -0.39
CA ARG A 231 22.93 -10.25 -1.20
C ARG A 231 22.42 -9.99 -2.61
N GLU A 232 21.55 -10.83 -3.13
CA GLU A 232 20.95 -10.64 -4.45
C GLU A 232 19.66 -9.81 -4.35
N THR A 233 19.05 -9.55 -5.50
CA THR A 233 17.73 -8.91 -5.56
C THR A 233 16.60 -9.92 -5.49
N VAL A 234 15.42 -9.45 -5.08
CA VAL A 234 14.19 -10.26 -5.02
C VAL A 234 13.04 -9.58 -5.78
N PRO A 235 12.11 -10.36 -6.35
CA PRO A 235 10.79 -9.85 -6.74
C PRO A 235 9.98 -9.61 -5.47
N GLY A 236 9.81 -8.37 -5.05
CA GLY A 236 9.29 -8.11 -3.71
C GLY A 236 10.13 -7.10 -2.95
N GLY A 237 10.14 -7.22 -1.62
CA GLY A 237 11.09 -6.54 -0.74
C GLY A 237 11.02 -5.01 -0.74
N PHE A 238 12.05 -4.40 -0.18
CA PHE A 238 12.20 -2.94 -0.19
C PHE A 238 12.67 -2.48 -1.57
N ARG A 239 11.85 -1.66 -2.25
CA ARG A 239 12.04 -1.23 -3.64
C ARG A 239 11.53 0.18 -3.85
N GLY A 240 12.07 0.85 -4.87
CA GLY A 240 11.75 2.25 -5.16
C GLY A 240 10.41 2.48 -5.84
N MET A 241 9.74 1.44 -6.35
CA MET A 241 8.47 1.57 -7.09
C MET A 241 8.56 2.61 -8.25
N GLY A 242 9.73 2.70 -8.89
CA GLY A 242 10.02 3.68 -9.94
C GLY A 242 10.66 4.98 -9.45
N ALA A 243 10.78 5.22 -8.14
CA ALA A 243 11.44 6.42 -7.59
C ALA A 243 12.97 6.31 -7.53
N PHE A 244 13.50 5.10 -7.33
CA PHE A 244 14.93 4.82 -7.34
C PHE A 244 15.22 3.39 -7.81
N ALA A 245 16.45 3.15 -8.24
CA ALA A 245 16.99 1.84 -8.58
C ALA A 245 17.93 1.31 -7.50
N TRP A 246 18.02 -0.01 -7.38
CA TRP A 246 19.01 -0.70 -6.55
C TRP A 246 20.12 -1.29 -7.40
N ALA A 247 21.36 -1.24 -6.92
CA ALA A 247 22.41 -2.13 -7.38
C ALA A 247 22.00 -3.59 -7.20
N LEU A 248 22.33 -4.44 -8.18
CA LEU A 248 21.84 -5.82 -8.25
C LEU A 248 22.41 -6.72 -7.14
N THR A 249 23.61 -6.40 -6.64
CA THR A 249 24.29 -7.19 -5.62
C THR A 249 24.76 -6.30 -4.46
N GLU A 250 24.64 -6.79 -3.23
CA GLU A 250 25.16 -6.16 -2.02
C GLU A 250 26.61 -6.56 -1.74
N GLY A 251 27.36 -5.56 -1.28
CA GLY A 251 28.76 -5.62 -0.95
C GLY A 251 29.66 -5.62 -2.19
N GLY A 252 30.94 -5.88 -1.95
CA GLY A 252 31.98 -5.75 -2.96
C GLY A 252 32.58 -4.35 -3.01
N PRO A 253 33.63 -4.16 -3.85
CA PRO A 253 34.34 -2.89 -3.93
C PRO A 253 33.43 -1.78 -4.43
N ARG A 254 33.56 -0.60 -3.82
CA ARG A 254 32.92 0.63 -4.30
C ARG A 254 31.39 0.53 -4.42
N ASN A 255 30.75 -0.02 -3.39
CA ASN A 255 29.31 -0.30 -3.36
C ASN A 255 28.72 0.04 -1.98
N GLY A 256 27.89 1.07 -1.94
CA GLY A 256 27.20 1.57 -0.76
C GLY A 256 27.88 2.75 -0.06
N VAL A 257 27.09 3.47 0.73
CA VAL A 257 27.47 4.67 1.49
C VAL A 257 28.56 4.36 2.50
N ARG A 258 28.38 3.31 3.31
CA ARG A 258 29.36 2.92 4.35
C ARG A 258 30.69 2.53 3.73
N THR A 259 30.67 1.83 2.60
CA THR A 259 31.88 1.48 1.86
C THR A 259 32.63 2.73 1.39
N ALA A 260 31.93 3.76 0.91
CA ALA A 260 32.57 5.03 0.53
C ALA A 260 33.27 5.72 1.70
N VAL A 261 32.63 5.75 2.87
CA VAL A 261 33.21 6.38 4.07
C VAL A 261 34.41 5.58 4.58
N GLU A 262 34.31 4.25 4.62
CA GLU A 262 35.40 3.38 5.06
C GLU A 262 36.62 3.48 4.14
N ASP A 263 36.41 3.43 2.82
CA ASP A 263 37.49 3.58 1.83
C ASP A 263 38.15 4.96 1.95
N PHE A 264 37.37 6.03 2.13
CA PHE A 264 37.90 7.37 2.34
C PHE A 264 38.72 7.46 3.65
N VAL A 265 38.19 6.97 4.77
CA VAL A 265 38.88 7.05 6.08
C VAL A 265 40.13 6.18 6.14
N ALA A 266 40.19 5.08 5.38
CA ALA A 266 41.37 4.22 5.29
C ALA A 266 42.62 4.98 4.84
N ASP A 267 42.46 5.99 3.96
CA ASP A 267 43.54 6.84 3.48
C ASP A 267 43.85 8.03 4.39
N HIS A 268 43.05 8.25 5.45
CA HIS A 268 43.16 9.39 6.35
C HIS A 268 43.30 8.93 7.83
N PRO A 269 44.54 8.64 8.30
CA PRO A 269 44.77 8.00 9.60
C PRO A 269 44.35 8.83 10.82
N ASP A 270 44.16 10.13 10.65
CA ASP A 270 43.66 11.04 11.69
C ASP A 270 42.13 11.01 11.82
N LEU A 271 41.41 10.47 10.83
CA LEU A 271 39.95 10.38 10.85
C LEU A 271 39.49 9.11 11.56
N ARG A 272 38.37 9.21 12.27
CA ARG A 272 37.66 8.07 12.86
C ARG A 272 36.23 8.07 12.40
N PHE A 273 35.74 6.89 12.05
CA PHE A 273 34.39 6.67 11.58
C PHE A 273 33.62 5.84 12.59
N PHE A 274 32.49 6.38 13.04
CA PHE A 274 31.58 5.73 13.97
C PHE A 274 30.25 5.45 13.28
N THR A 275 29.67 4.28 13.56
CA THR A 275 28.33 3.92 13.09
C THR A 275 27.38 3.69 14.24
N VAL A 276 26.17 4.23 14.11
CA VAL A 276 25.05 4.05 15.02
C VAL A 276 23.95 3.32 14.25
N ALA A 277 23.36 2.28 14.84
CA ALA A 277 22.52 1.33 14.09
C ALA A 277 21.10 1.82 13.72
N PRO A 278 20.32 2.46 14.60
CA PRO A 278 18.93 2.80 14.33
C PRO A 278 18.69 3.60 13.05
N ILE A 279 17.53 3.37 12.44
CA ILE A 279 16.97 4.13 11.32
C ILE A 279 17.95 4.18 10.15
N PHE A 280 18.18 3.03 9.51
CA PHE A 280 19.07 2.87 8.36
C PHE A 280 20.54 3.28 8.59
N GLY A 281 20.87 3.67 9.81
CA GLY A 281 22.22 3.91 10.30
C GLY A 281 22.67 5.35 10.17
N LEU A 282 23.35 5.84 11.22
CA LEU A 282 24.04 7.12 11.22
C LEU A 282 25.55 6.91 11.22
N GLY A 283 26.24 7.57 10.30
CA GLY A 283 27.69 7.66 10.23
C GLY A 283 28.19 8.96 10.84
N VAL A 284 29.28 8.92 11.62
CA VAL A 284 29.95 10.12 12.12
C VAL A 284 31.44 10.01 11.89
N VAL A 285 31.98 10.96 11.12
CA VAL A 285 33.42 11.09 10.88
C VAL A 285 33.97 12.25 11.70
N ILE A 286 35.00 11.99 12.49
CA ILE A 286 35.70 12.99 13.29
C ILE A 286 37.19 12.99 12.98
N ASP A 287 37.81 14.16 13.02
CA ASP A 287 39.27 14.30 13.02
C ASP A 287 39.80 14.32 14.44
N ARG A 288 40.72 13.40 14.78
CA ARG A 288 41.32 13.30 16.12
C ARG A 288 42.10 14.55 16.54
N ARG A 289 42.54 15.38 15.59
CA ARG A 289 43.26 16.63 15.83
C ARG A 289 42.32 17.77 16.23
N ALA A 290 41.02 17.62 16.00
CA ALA A 290 40.05 18.66 16.33
C ALA A 290 39.89 18.80 17.86
N PRO A 291 39.81 20.04 18.39
CA PRO A 291 39.74 20.29 19.85
C PRO A 291 38.42 19.81 20.50
N TRP A 292 37.42 19.47 19.68
CA TRP A 292 36.13 18.93 20.12
C TRP A 292 36.02 17.41 19.97
N ALA A 293 36.99 16.74 19.34
CA ALA A 293 36.91 15.34 18.95
C ALA A 293 36.57 14.41 20.12
N ARG A 294 37.26 14.59 21.26
CA ARG A 294 37.01 13.78 22.46
C ARG A 294 35.60 13.94 23.01
N ARG A 295 35.10 15.18 23.11
CA ARG A 295 33.75 15.43 23.65
C ARG A 295 32.67 14.85 22.74
N VAL A 296 32.85 14.95 21.42
CA VAL A 296 31.95 14.32 20.44
C VAL A 296 32.00 12.80 20.55
N ALA A 297 33.20 12.21 20.66
CA ALA A 297 33.36 10.77 20.85
C ALA A 297 32.70 10.27 22.15
N ASP A 298 32.83 11.01 23.25
CA ASP A 298 32.21 10.67 24.54
C ASP A 298 30.66 10.64 24.43
N LEU A 299 30.06 11.55 23.67
CA LEU A 299 28.61 11.56 23.42
C LEU A 299 28.14 10.39 22.56
N LEU A 300 29.01 9.81 21.73
CA LEU A 300 28.68 8.69 20.86
C LEU A 300 28.70 7.34 21.59
N ILE A 301 29.39 7.23 22.73
CA ILE A 301 29.57 5.99 23.50
C ILE A 301 28.26 5.20 23.71
N PRO A 302 27.12 5.80 24.08
CA PRO A 302 25.88 5.05 24.30
C PRO A 302 25.28 4.44 23.04
N TRP A 303 25.64 4.97 21.86
CA TRP A 303 24.99 4.69 20.58
C TRP A 303 25.79 3.71 19.72
N VAL A 304 27.12 3.88 19.71
CA VAL A 304 28.01 3.07 18.88
C VAL A 304 28.16 1.68 19.48
N SER A 305 28.25 0.66 18.62
CA SER A 305 28.40 -0.73 19.05
C SER A 305 27.34 -1.22 20.06
N ASN A 306 26.18 -0.56 20.08
CA ASN A 306 25.10 -0.89 20.98
C ASN A 306 24.25 -2.03 20.42
N ARG A 307 24.49 -3.25 20.92
CA ARG A 307 23.81 -4.47 20.49
C ARG A 307 22.28 -4.44 20.67
N LEU A 308 21.79 -3.71 21.66
CA LEU A 308 20.34 -3.58 21.83
C LEU A 308 19.77 -2.77 20.66
N LEU A 309 20.38 -1.64 20.34
CA LEU A 309 19.96 -0.79 19.22
C LEU A 309 20.08 -1.53 17.87
N SER A 310 21.16 -2.28 17.65
CA SER A 310 21.31 -3.12 16.45
C SER A 310 20.19 -4.15 16.31
N ARG A 311 19.80 -4.81 17.42
CA ARG A 311 18.70 -5.78 17.43
C ARG A 311 17.34 -5.13 17.20
N LEU A 312 17.12 -3.93 17.77
CA LEU A 312 15.89 -3.17 17.57
C LEU A 312 15.76 -2.71 16.12
N GLU A 313 16.85 -2.22 15.53
CA GLU A 313 16.86 -1.83 14.12
C GLU A 313 16.60 -3.02 13.21
N ARG A 314 17.26 -4.14 13.46
CA ARG A 314 17.00 -5.39 12.72
C ARG A 314 15.53 -5.77 12.79
N ASN A 315 14.93 -5.74 13.97
CA ASN A 315 13.52 -6.04 14.14
C ASN A 315 12.62 -5.06 13.37
N ARG A 316 12.94 -3.76 13.39
CA ARG A 316 12.21 -2.73 12.63
C ARG A 316 12.23 -3.02 11.13
N ILE A 317 13.41 -3.36 10.58
CA ILE A 317 13.58 -3.71 9.17
C ILE A 317 12.79 -4.99 8.82
N ASP A 318 12.90 -6.04 9.62
CA ASP A 318 12.16 -7.30 9.41
C ASP A 318 10.64 -7.08 9.40
N LEU A 319 10.14 -6.25 10.32
CA LEU A 319 8.73 -5.87 10.39
C LEU A 319 8.31 -5.04 9.17
N TYR A 320 9.12 -4.07 8.75
CA TYR A 320 8.85 -3.28 7.56
C TYR A 320 8.77 -4.16 6.31
N LEU A 321 9.74 -5.06 6.11
CA LEU A 321 9.74 -6.02 5.01
C LEU A 321 8.53 -6.96 5.08
N HIS A 322 8.09 -7.36 6.28
CA HIS A 322 6.87 -8.15 6.45
C HIS A 322 5.62 -7.38 6.02
N VAL A 323 5.50 -6.10 6.38
CA VAL A 323 4.39 -5.24 5.93
C VAL A 323 4.38 -5.13 4.41
N LEU A 324 5.53 -4.93 3.76
CA LEU A 324 5.62 -4.90 2.30
C LEU A 324 5.14 -6.21 1.67
N ARG A 325 5.54 -7.37 2.22
CA ARG A 325 5.04 -8.68 1.75
C ARG A 325 3.52 -8.83 1.91
N LEU A 326 2.95 -8.34 3.00
CA LEU A 326 1.50 -8.35 3.22
C LEU A 326 0.78 -7.45 2.20
N GLN A 327 1.31 -6.26 1.92
CA GLN A 327 0.78 -5.35 0.90
C GLN A 327 0.82 -5.99 -0.49
N ASP A 328 1.93 -6.65 -0.84
CA ASP A 328 2.08 -7.35 -2.11
C ASP A 328 1.07 -8.49 -2.27
N THR A 329 0.89 -9.27 -1.20
CA THR A 329 -0.08 -10.36 -1.16
C THR A 329 -1.50 -9.82 -1.33
N ALA A 330 -1.86 -8.77 -0.58
CA ALA A 330 -3.17 -8.13 -0.67
C ALA A 330 -3.44 -7.56 -2.07
N ALA A 331 -2.46 -6.87 -2.65
CA ALA A 331 -2.56 -6.32 -4.00
C ALA A 331 -2.68 -7.43 -5.06
N ALA A 332 -1.97 -8.54 -4.92
CA ALA A 332 -2.08 -9.69 -5.81
C ALA A 332 -3.48 -10.32 -5.75
N VAL A 333 -4.04 -10.51 -4.54
CA VAL A 333 -5.39 -11.02 -4.34
C VAL A 333 -6.44 -10.07 -4.92
N ALA A 334 -6.30 -8.76 -4.70
CA ALA A 334 -7.19 -7.76 -5.27
C ALA A 334 -7.17 -7.79 -6.80
N ARG A 335 -5.98 -7.84 -7.42
CA ARG A 335 -5.84 -7.96 -8.88
C ARG A 335 -6.46 -9.26 -9.42
N ALA A 336 -6.31 -10.38 -8.72
CA ALA A 336 -6.92 -11.64 -9.12
C ALA A 336 -8.46 -11.57 -9.08
N ARG A 337 -9.03 -11.00 -8.01
CA ARG A 337 -10.48 -10.77 -7.88
C ARG A 337 -11.00 -9.86 -8.99
N GLN A 338 -10.28 -8.78 -9.29
CA GLN A 338 -10.67 -7.85 -10.36
C GLN A 338 -10.72 -8.54 -11.73
N ARG A 339 -9.76 -9.40 -12.05
CA ARG A 339 -9.76 -10.18 -13.31
C ARG A 339 -10.94 -11.14 -13.38
N GLU A 340 -11.26 -11.81 -12.27
CA GLU A 340 -12.39 -12.73 -12.23
C GLU A 340 -13.72 -11.99 -12.38
N TRP A 341 -13.87 -10.82 -11.73
CA TRP A 341 -15.04 -9.97 -11.89
C TRP A 341 -15.20 -9.48 -13.33
N ALA A 342 -14.13 -9.03 -13.98
CA ALA A 342 -14.16 -8.63 -15.38
C ALA A 342 -14.61 -9.80 -16.27
N ARG A 343 -14.10 -11.01 -16.02
CA ARG A 343 -14.51 -12.22 -16.76
C ARG A 343 -16.00 -12.55 -16.57
N LEU A 344 -16.51 -12.46 -15.34
CA LEU A 344 -17.92 -12.72 -15.05
C LEU A 344 -18.83 -11.66 -15.67
N ASP A 345 -18.39 -10.40 -15.71
CA ASP A 345 -19.14 -9.33 -16.35
C ASP A 345 -19.19 -9.49 -17.88
N ASP A 346 -18.07 -9.88 -18.51
CA ASP A 346 -18.02 -10.24 -19.93
C ASP A 346 -18.97 -11.40 -20.26
N GLU A 347 -18.98 -12.45 -19.43
CA GLU A 347 -19.86 -13.60 -19.63
C GLU A 347 -21.34 -13.22 -19.43
N ARG A 348 -21.64 -12.40 -18.42
CA ARG A 348 -22.99 -11.89 -18.20
C ARG A 348 -23.47 -11.04 -19.38
N SER A 349 -22.59 -10.23 -19.94
CA SER A 349 -22.86 -9.39 -21.11
C SER A 349 -23.17 -10.25 -22.35
N ARG A 350 -22.42 -11.35 -22.56
CA ARG A 350 -22.71 -12.31 -23.64
C ARG A 350 -24.05 -13.01 -23.48
N LEU A 351 -24.35 -13.52 -22.28
CA LEU A 351 -25.62 -14.18 -22.01
C LEU A 351 -26.81 -13.21 -22.19
N ALA A 352 -26.66 -11.96 -21.76
CA ALA A 352 -27.66 -10.93 -22.00
C ALA A 352 -27.87 -10.63 -23.49
N ALA A 353 -26.81 -10.65 -24.30
CA ALA A 353 -26.91 -10.48 -25.75
C ALA A 353 -27.66 -11.65 -26.41
N ILE A 354 -27.36 -12.89 -26.02
CA ILE A 354 -28.07 -14.09 -26.51
C ILE A 354 -29.55 -14.05 -26.11
N GLU A 355 -29.85 -13.67 -24.86
CA GLU A 355 -31.22 -13.55 -24.39
C GLU A 355 -31.99 -12.49 -25.20
N LEU A 356 -31.36 -11.35 -25.49
CA LEU A 356 -31.95 -10.31 -26.33
C LEU A 356 -32.22 -10.81 -27.76
N GLU A 357 -31.32 -11.60 -28.33
CA GLU A 357 -31.50 -12.23 -29.64
C GLU A 357 -32.68 -13.22 -29.64
N HIS A 358 -32.77 -14.06 -28.61
CA HIS A 358 -33.89 -14.99 -28.45
C HIS A 358 -35.22 -14.25 -28.30
N LEU A 359 -35.27 -13.20 -27.48
CA LEU A 359 -36.48 -12.36 -27.33
C LEU A 359 -36.87 -11.71 -28.65
N HIS A 360 -35.89 -11.20 -29.41
CA HIS A 360 -36.14 -10.67 -30.75
C HIS A 360 -36.72 -11.74 -31.69
N ARG A 361 -36.16 -12.95 -31.68
CA ARG A 361 -36.64 -14.07 -32.52
C ARG A 361 -38.05 -14.52 -32.13
N ILE A 362 -38.36 -14.58 -30.84
CA ILE A 362 -39.71 -14.88 -30.35
C ILE A 362 -40.70 -13.84 -30.89
N ALA A 363 -40.39 -12.55 -30.76
CA ALA A 363 -41.25 -11.49 -31.27
C ALA A 363 -41.48 -11.59 -32.79
N GLN A 364 -40.45 -11.92 -33.58
CA GLN A 364 -40.60 -12.18 -35.02
C GLN A 364 -41.54 -13.36 -35.29
N LEU A 365 -41.35 -14.48 -34.59
CA LEU A 365 -42.19 -15.68 -34.75
C LEU A 365 -43.65 -15.40 -34.35
N GLU A 366 -43.89 -14.61 -33.30
CA GLU A 366 -45.24 -14.18 -32.91
C GLU A 366 -45.92 -13.35 -34.01
N GLN A 367 -45.17 -12.47 -34.67
CA GLN A 367 -45.67 -11.71 -35.82
C GLN A 367 -46.00 -12.62 -37.00
N GLU A 368 -45.10 -13.57 -37.34
CA GLU A 368 -45.33 -14.55 -38.40
C GLU A 368 -46.59 -15.40 -38.12
N VAL A 369 -46.75 -15.89 -36.89
CA VAL A 369 -47.93 -16.67 -36.48
C VAL A 369 -49.21 -15.83 -36.56
N ALA A 370 -49.17 -14.56 -36.12
CA ALA A 370 -50.30 -13.66 -36.22
C ALA A 370 -50.70 -13.40 -37.69
N GLU A 371 -49.71 -13.24 -38.58
CA GLU A 371 -49.96 -13.07 -40.00
C GLU A 371 -50.54 -14.34 -40.64
N LEU A 372 -50.02 -15.52 -40.30
CA LEU A 372 -50.55 -16.80 -40.78
C LEU A 372 -52.00 -17.01 -40.35
N ARG A 373 -52.32 -16.73 -39.08
CA ARG A 373 -53.69 -16.79 -38.56
C ARG A 373 -54.63 -15.84 -39.30
N ARG A 374 -54.18 -14.61 -39.57
CA ARG A 374 -54.96 -13.64 -40.36
C ARG A 374 -55.22 -14.18 -41.78
N ARG A 375 -54.20 -14.71 -42.45
CA ARG A 375 -54.35 -15.31 -43.79
C ARG A 375 -55.30 -16.49 -43.79
N GLU A 376 -55.25 -17.33 -42.76
CA GLU A 376 -56.17 -18.45 -42.58
C GLU A 376 -57.62 -17.97 -42.40
N GLN A 377 -57.85 -16.99 -41.52
CA GLN A 377 -59.15 -16.34 -41.35
C GLN A 377 -59.68 -15.75 -42.65
N GLU A 378 -58.87 -14.98 -43.38
CA GLU A 378 -59.27 -14.44 -44.69
C GLU A 378 -59.58 -15.54 -45.71
N ARG A 379 -58.92 -16.70 -45.63
CA ARG A 379 -59.17 -17.84 -46.51
C ARG A 379 -60.47 -18.56 -46.13
N GLU A 380 -60.72 -18.74 -44.84
CA GLU A 380 -61.99 -19.26 -44.31
C GLU A 380 -63.16 -18.34 -44.64
N GLU A 381 -62.99 -17.02 -44.49
CA GLU A 381 -63.98 -16.01 -44.88
C GLU A 381 -64.25 -16.04 -46.38
N ARG A 382 -63.20 -16.12 -47.23
CA ARG A 382 -63.35 -16.28 -48.68
C ARG A 382 -64.05 -17.60 -49.05
N TRP A 383 -63.70 -18.69 -48.38
CA TRP A 383 -64.35 -19.99 -48.56
C TRP A 383 -65.83 -19.93 -48.16
N ALA A 384 -66.14 -19.35 -47.00
CA ALA A 384 -67.50 -19.16 -46.51
C ALA A 384 -68.31 -18.25 -47.44
N GLN A 385 -67.77 -17.11 -47.88
CA GLN A 385 -68.42 -16.20 -48.84
C GLN A 385 -68.69 -16.89 -50.18
N SER A 386 -67.74 -17.69 -50.69
CA SER A 386 -67.93 -18.47 -51.93
C SER A 386 -68.98 -19.58 -51.75
N HIS A 387 -69.04 -20.21 -50.57
CA HIS A 387 -70.01 -21.26 -50.25
C HIS A 387 -71.43 -20.70 -50.05
N TRP A 388 -71.57 -19.53 -49.43
CA TRP A 388 -72.85 -18.81 -49.31
C TRP A 388 -73.34 -18.27 -50.65
N ALA A 389 -72.45 -17.76 -51.51
CA ALA A 389 -72.82 -17.34 -52.87
C ALA A 389 -73.32 -18.51 -53.74
N ALA A 390 -72.84 -19.73 -53.50
CA ALA A 390 -73.36 -20.94 -54.14
C ALA A 390 -74.71 -21.40 -53.54
N ALA A 391 -74.93 -21.21 -52.23
CA ALA A 391 -76.17 -21.57 -51.55
C ALA A 391 -77.36 -20.64 -51.88
N ASP A 392 -77.11 -19.34 -52.07
CA ASP A 392 -78.14 -18.32 -52.35
C ASP A 392 -78.83 -18.52 -53.73
N VAL A 393 -78.16 -19.23 -54.66
CA VAL A 393 -78.75 -19.60 -55.96
C VAL A 393 -79.83 -20.69 -55.84
N ASP A 394 -79.80 -21.51 -54.78
CA ASP A 394 -80.74 -22.63 -54.57
C ASP A 394 -81.79 -22.37 -53.46
N GLU A 395 -81.64 -21.31 -52.67
CA GLU A 395 -82.57 -20.87 -51.63
C GLU A 395 -84.03 -20.70 -52.10
N PRO A 396 -84.34 -20.06 -53.25
CA PRO A 396 -85.73 -19.94 -53.70
C PRO A 396 -86.37 -21.29 -54.09
N LYS A 397 -85.58 -22.26 -54.59
CA LYS A 397 -86.09 -23.60 -54.95
C LYS A 397 -86.39 -24.43 -53.71
N LEU A 398 -85.51 -24.39 -52.70
CA LEU A 398 -85.69 -25.11 -51.44
C LEU A 398 -86.90 -24.57 -50.65
N MET A 399 -87.09 -23.25 -50.63
CA MET A 399 -88.27 -22.63 -50.01
C MET A 399 -89.59 -22.98 -50.72
N GLN A 400 -89.57 -23.14 -52.05
CA GLN A 400 -90.75 -23.56 -52.80
C GLN A 400 -91.11 -25.03 -52.54
N VAL A 401 -90.11 -25.93 -52.51
CA VAL A 401 -90.31 -27.35 -52.16
C VAL A 401 -90.83 -27.50 -50.72
N ALA A 402 -90.26 -26.74 -49.77
CA ALA A 402 -90.71 -26.75 -48.38
C ALA A 402 -92.16 -26.26 -48.22
N ARG A 403 -92.59 -25.23 -48.97
CA ARG A 403 -94.00 -24.76 -48.97
C ARG A 403 -94.96 -25.83 -49.50
N ILE A 404 -94.61 -26.50 -50.60
CA ILE A 404 -95.44 -27.55 -51.19
C ILE A 404 -95.55 -28.74 -50.23
N ALA A 405 -94.43 -29.16 -49.63
CA ALA A 405 -94.44 -30.24 -48.63
C ALA A 405 -95.30 -29.88 -47.41
N ASN A 406 -95.24 -28.64 -46.93
CA ASN A 406 -96.06 -28.18 -45.80
C ASN A 406 -97.55 -28.09 -46.14
N SER A 407 -97.92 -27.69 -47.36
CA SER A 407 -99.34 -27.64 -47.75
C SER A 407 -99.93 -29.05 -47.88
N VAL A 408 -99.17 -29.98 -48.45
CA VAL A 408 -99.55 -31.41 -48.56
C VAL A 408 -99.68 -32.03 -47.18
N LEU A 409 -98.72 -31.79 -46.27
CA LEU A 409 -98.78 -32.29 -44.89
C LEU A 409 -100.02 -31.74 -44.16
N ARG A 410 -100.31 -30.44 -44.31
CA ARG A 410 -101.47 -29.80 -43.68
C ARG A 410 -102.80 -30.36 -44.22
N SER A 411 -102.88 -30.68 -45.52
CA SER A 411 -104.07 -31.26 -46.15
C SER A 411 -104.38 -32.70 -45.70
N ARG A 412 -103.40 -33.43 -45.17
CA ARG A 412 -103.54 -34.83 -44.71
C ARG A 412 -103.76 -34.96 -43.20
N LEU A 413 -103.72 -33.87 -42.46
CA LEU A 413 -103.92 -33.85 -41.00
C LEU A 413 -105.38 -33.56 -40.66
N SER A 414 -105.91 -34.25 -39.63
CA SER A 414 -107.18 -33.90 -39.01
C SER A 414 -107.12 -32.53 -38.35
N THR A 415 -108.27 -31.91 -38.05
CA THR A 415 -108.34 -30.58 -37.42
C THR A 415 -107.48 -30.48 -36.15
N THR A 416 -107.49 -31.52 -35.31
CA THR A 416 -106.64 -31.62 -34.11
C THR A 416 -105.14 -31.74 -34.44
N GLY A 417 -104.80 -32.37 -35.56
CA GLY A 417 -103.42 -32.48 -36.07
C GLY A 417 -102.89 -31.17 -36.65
N GLN A 418 -103.74 -30.38 -37.31
CA GLN A 418 -103.40 -29.05 -37.83
C GLN A 418 -103.07 -28.06 -36.70
N ASP A 419 -103.84 -28.08 -35.60
CA ASP A 419 -103.56 -27.25 -34.42
C ASP A 419 -102.27 -27.66 -33.68
N ARG A 420 -101.92 -28.95 -33.71
CA ARG A 420 -100.66 -29.44 -33.13
C ARG A 420 -99.46 -29.01 -33.97
N LEU A 421 -99.58 -29.09 -35.30
CA LEU A 421 -98.56 -28.61 -36.25
C LEU A 421 -98.35 -27.09 -36.12
N ALA A 422 -99.43 -26.31 -36.01
CA ALA A 422 -99.34 -24.86 -35.80
C ALA A 422 -98.59 -24.53 -34.51
N ARG A 423 -98.92 -25.20 -33.39
CA ARG A 423 -98.22 -25.02 -32.09
C ARG A 423 -96.74 -25.38 -32.12
N VAL A 424 -96.35 -26.41 -32.87
CA VAL A 424 -94.94 -26.79 -33.07
C VAL A 424 -94.21 -25.73 -33.91
N GLN A 425 -94.85 -25.22 -34.97
CA GLN A 425 -94.29 -24.14 -35.79
C GLN A 425 -94.10 -22.84 -35.00
N THR A 426 -95.04 -22.48 -34.11
CA THR A 426 -94.88 -21.32 -33.21
C THR A 426 -93.72 -21.52 -32.24
N ARG A 427 -93.58 -22.70 -31.63
CA ARG A 427 -92.42 -23.02 -30.76
C ARG A 427 -91.08 -22.96 -31.48
N ILE A 428 -91.02 -23.39 -32.74
CA ILE A 428 -89.77 -23.36 -33.53
C ILE A 428 -89.42 -21.90 -33.89
N ALA A 429 -90.42 -21.07 -34.21
CA ALA A 429 -90.21 -19.64 -34.42
C ALA A 429 -89.74 -18.92 -33.14
N ASP A 430 -90.34 -19.25 -31.98
CA ASP A 430 -89.95 -18.69 -30.68
C ASP A 430 -88.55 -19.17 -30.21
N ALA A 431 -88.19 -20.43 -30.50
CA ALA A 431 -86.85 -20.97 -30.22
C ALA A 431 -85.75 -20.37 -31.12
N GLY A 432 -86.12 -19.83 -32.29
CA GLY A 432 -85.22 -19.11 -33.19
C GLY A 432 -84.86 -17.70 -32.70
N ALA A 433 -85.73 -17.06 -31.91
CA ALA A 433 -85.53 -15.71 -31.39
C ALA A 433 -84.64 -15.65 -30.12
N GLY A 434 -84.31 -16.79 -29.51
CA GLY A 434 -83.61 -16.90 -28.22
C GLY A 434 -82.13 -17.29 -28.27
N ARG A 435 -81.45 -17.25 -29.41
CA ARG A 435 -79.99 -17.52 -29.50
C ARG A 435 -79.18 -16.23 -29.41
N GLY A 436 -79.23 -15.59 -28.25
CA GLY A 436 -78.30 -14.55 -27.83
C GLY A 436 -77.93 -14.78 -26.38
N ALA A 437 -76.63 -14.91 -26.10
CA ALA A 437 -76.00 -15.14 -24.80
C ALA A 437 -75.99 -16.59 -24.27
N LEU A 438 -74.86 -17.29 -24.50
CA LEU A 438 -74.32 -18.22 -23.52
C LEU A 438 -73.38 -17.43 -22.58
N PRO A 439 -73.43 -17.71 -21.26
CA PRO A 439 -72.81 -16.86 -20.24
C PRO A 439 -71.28 -16.95 -20.22
N ALA A 440 -70.65 -15.80 -19.99
CA ALA A 440 -69.22 -15.65 -19.81
C ALA A 440 -68.68 -16.59 -18.70
N LEU A 441 -67.81 -17.52 -19.08
CA LEU A 441 -66.95 -18.23 -18.14
C LEU A 441 -65.94 -17.24 -17.56
N ARG A 442 -66.21 -16.82 -16.31
CA ARG A 442 -65.33 -16.02 -15.47
C ARG A 442 -63.91 -16.60 -15.46
N ARG A 443 -62.95 -15.77 -15.88
CA ARG A 443 -61.53 -15.94 -15.55
C ARG A 443 -61.40 -16.11 -14.04
N ARG A 444 -60.78 -17.21 -13.59
CA ARG A 444 -60.19 -17.30 -12.25
C ARG A 444 -58.97 -16.38 -12.22
N SER A 445 -59.03 -15.36 -11.39
CA SER A 445 -57.90 -14.57 -10.95
C SER A 445 -56.92 -15.46 -10.20
N ALA A 446 -55.66 -15.52 -10.67
CA ALA A 446 -54.55 -16.07 -9.91
C ALA A 446 -54.27 -15.13 -8.72
N THR A 447 -54.21 -15.69 -7.52
CA THR A 447 -53.70 -15.03 -6.33
C THR A 447 -52.20 -14.70 -6.49
N PRO A 448 -51.72 -13.56 -5.98
CA PRO A 448 -50.31 -13.21 -6.06
C PRO A 448 -49.47 -14.15 -5.18
N VAL A 449 -48.39 -14.68 -5.76
CA VAL A 449 -47.35 -15.41 -5.03
C VAL A 449 -46.53 -14.40 -4.22
N PRO A 450 -46.28 -14.60 -2.91
CA PRO A 450 -45.42 -13.71 -2.13
C PRO A 450 -43.95 -13.87 -2.55
N PRO A 451 -43.13 -12.82 -2.41
CA PRO A 451 -41.71 -12.87 -2.80
C PRO A 451 -40.94 -13.86 -1.91
N PRO A 452 -39.84 -14.46 -2.42
CA PRO A 452 -38.99 -15.32 -1.61
C PRO A 452 -38.28 -14.51 -0.51
N PRO A 453 -38.02 -15.09 0.67
CA PRO A 453 -37.29 -14.41 1.73
C PRO A 453 -35.83 -14.14 1.34
N ALA A 454 -35.33 -12.99 1.76
CA ALA A 454 -33.95 -12.56 1.56
C ALA A 454 -32.95 -13.56 2.17
N ALA A 455 -31.93 -13.93 1.40
CA ALA A 455 -30.84 -14.76 1.87
C ALA A 455 -29.99 -14.00 2.90
N ALA A 456 -29.86 -14.57 4.10
CA ALA A 456 -28.92 -14.13 5.12
C ALA A 456 -27.47 -14.49 4.70
N PRO A 457 -26.45 -13.70 5.11
CA PRO A 457 -25.06 -13.90 4.70
C PRO A 457 -24.45 -15.18 5.31
N PRO A 458 -23.50 -15.84 4.63
CA PRO A 458 -22.91 -17.07 5.14
C PRO A 458 -21.78 -16.78 6.16
N GLY A 459 -21.89 -17.40 7.34
CA GLY A 459 -20.70 -17.79 8.11
C GLY A 459 -20.55 -17.19 9.52
N MET A 460 -21.33 -17.66 10.49
CA MET A 460 -20.84 -17.83 11.86
C MET A 460 -21.20 -19.22 12.35
N ARG A 461 -20.16 -20.04 12.57
CA ARG A 461 -20.26 -21.36 13.19
C ARG A 461 -20.80 -21.19 14.62
N ARG A 462 -21.88 -21.90 14.95
CA ARG A 462 -22.24 -22.19 16.35
C ARG A 462 -21.54 -23.48 16.79
N PRO A 463 -21.06 -23.57 18.05
CA PRO A 463 -20.42 -24.77 18.58
C PRO A 463 -21.48 -25.84 18.93
N PRO A 464 -21.12 -27.14 18.95
CA PRO A 464 -22.03 -28.18 19.40
C PRO A 464 -22.20 -28.12 20.92
N SER A 465 -23.46 -28.08 21.35
CA SER A 465 -23.88 -28.18 22.74
C SER A 465 -23.62 -29.57 23.31
N GLU A 466 -23.04 -29.58 24.50
CA GLU A 466 -22.87 -30.70 25.41
C GLU A 466 -24.14 -31.55 25.56
N ARG A 467 -23.97 -32.88 25.49
CA ARG A 467 -24.81 -33.81 26.25
C ARG A 467 -23.89 -34.59 27.18
N THR A 468 -24.22 -34.49 28.46
CA THR A 468 -23.58 -35.13 29.59
C THR A 468 -23.85 -36.64 29.63
N SER A 469 -22.83 -37.37 30.13
CA SER A 469 -22.83 -38.66 30.85
C SER A 469 -23.52 -39.85 30.17
N ASP A 470 -22.90 -41.02 29.98
CA ASP A 470 -22.12 -41.81 30.93
C ASP A 470 -21.42 -42.99 30.21
N GLY A 471 -20.38 -43.58 30.83
CA GLY A 471 -20.10 -45.01 30.66
C GLY A 471 -18.79 -45.44 29.96
N GLN A 472 -17.74 -45.51 30.77
CA GLN A 472 -16.80 -46.65 30.89
C GLN A 472 -15.96 -47.16 29.69
N GLN A 473 -14.63 -47.11 29.95
CA GLN A 473 -13.63 -48.20 29.85
C GLN A 473 -12.97 -48.59 28.52
N THR A 474 -11.62 -48.56 28.60
CA THR A 474 -10.59 -49.36 27.90
C THR A 474 -10.45 -49.10 26.40
N GLY A 475 -9.27 -49.02 25.79
CA GLY A 475 -7.90 -49.28 26.18
C GLY A 475 -7.08 -49.34 24.88
N TRP A 476 -5.77 -49.13 25.00
CA TRP A 476 -4.71 -49.13 23.96
C TRP A 476 -4.48 -47.82 23.22
#